data_AF-A0A661B4F9-F1
#
_entry.id   AF-A0A661B4F9-F1
#
_cell.length_a   1.000
_cell.length_b   1.000
_cell.length_c   1.000
_cell.angle_alpha   90.00
_cell.angle_beta   90.00
_cell.angle_gamma   90.00
#
_symmetry.space_group_name_H-M   'P 1'
#
loop_
_entity.id
_entity.type
_entity.pdbx_description
1 polymer ?
#
loop_
_entity_poly.entity_id
_entity_poly.type
_entity_poly.pdbx_seq_one_letter_code
_entity_poly.pdbx_strand_id
1 'polypeptide(L)'
;MLQLRPSEELYPRLDLAEGDRVLAVNGPNIVEGYIDADFRSGMELQQLKKETYDAIFAWFTDPDEEKAKEVVIHASRIAASGGSVWLIVPKKNSVENHKATGVLSDRLIPLAKKSGLNQKKTLGVGPHYYAIKMQKHG
;
A
#
# COMPACT_ATOMS: atom_id res chain seq x y z
N MET A 1 13.27 29.30 0.47
CA MET A 1 12.84 28.11 1.24
C MET A 1 12.55 27.04 0.20
N LEU A 2 13.39 26.00 0.08
CA LEU A 2 13.15 24.92 -0.90
C LEU A 2 11.97 24.08 -0.39
N GLN A 3 10.86 24.13 -1.11
CA GLN A 3 9.68 23.32 -0.83
C GLN A 3 9.93 21.94 -1.46
N LEU A 4 10.15 20.92 -0.63
CA LEU A 4 10.33 19.55 -1.10
C LEU A 4 9.04 19.08 -1.79
N ARG A 5 9.19 18.29 -2.86
CA ARG A 5 8.05 17.65 -3.51
C ARG A 5 7.42 16.64 -2.53
N PRO A 6 6.10 16.40 -2.55
CA PRO A 6 5.45 15.47 -1.62
C PRO A 6 6.05 14.05 -1.58
N SER A 7 6.67 13.58 -2.67
CA SER A 7 7.42 12.32 -2.73
C SER A 7 8.75 12.36 -1.96
N GLU A 8 9.45 13.49 -1.98
CA GLU A 8 10.70 13.73 -1.25
C GLU A 8 10.48 13.76 0.28
N GLU A 9 9.30 14.20 0.74
CA GLU A 9 8.93 14.15 2.16
C GLU A 9 8.47 12.76 2.62
N LEU A 10 7.85 12.00 1.73
CA LEU A 10 7.28 10.70 2.05
C LEU A 10 8.37 9.62 2.10
N TYR A 11 9.28 9.61 1.12
CA TYR A 11 10.24 8.54 0.91
C TYR A 11 11.09 8.19 2.16
N PRO A 12 11.69 9.15 2.89
CA PRO A 12 12.46 8.84 4.11
C PRO A 12 11.64 8.18 5.23
N ARG A 13 10.30 8.23 5.13
CA ARG A 13 9.38 7.70 6.14
C ARG A 13 8.87 6.30 5.79
N LEU A 14 9.16 5.81 4.58
CA LEU A 14 8.70 4.52 4.06
C LEU A 14 9.55 3.32 4.51
N ASP A 15 10.70 3.55 5.16
CA ASP A 15 11.55 2.48 5.72
C ASP A 15 11.89 1.42 4.65
N LEU A 16 12.49 1.92 3.55
CA LEU A 16 12.94 1.16 2.39
C LEU A 16 14.45 1.34 2.21
N ALA A 17 15.12 0.29 1.74
CA ALA A 17 16.54 0.30 1.40
C ALA A 17 16.76 0.30 -0.12
N GLU A 18 17.92 0.81 -0.54
CA GLU A 18 18.39 0.68 -1.92
C GLU A 18 18.58 -0.81 -2.25
N GLY A 19 17.73 -1.33 -3.15
CA GLY A 19 17.71 -2.76 -3.52
C GLY A 19 16.46 -3.53 -3.07
N ASP A 20 15.59 -2.94 -2.25
CA ASP A 20 14.30 -3.56 -1.90
C ASP A 20 13.46 -3.83 -3.15
N ARG A 21 12.88 -5.03 -3.24
CA ARG A 21 11.93 -5.36 -4.31
C ARG A 21 10.58 -4.76 -3.95
N VAL A 22 10.22 -3.70 -4.68
CA VAL A 22 8.99 -2.95 -4.46
C VAL A 22 7.93 -3.32 -5.51
N LEU A 23 6.70 -3.52 -5.06
CA LEU A 23 5.53 -3.71 -5.93
C LEU A 23 4.52 -2.58 -5.71
N ALA A 24 4.12 -1.88 -6.76
CA ALA A 24 2.98 -0.97 -6.75
C ALA A 24 1.75 -1.64 -7.39
N VAL A 25 0.62 -1.59 -6.69
CA VAL A 25 -0.63 -2.23 -7.11
C VAL A 25 -1.73 -1.19 -7.27
N ASN A 26 -2.41 -1.21 -8.43
CA ASN A 26 -3.59 -0.39 -8.74
C ASN A 26 -3.43 1.13 -8.60
N GLY A 27 -2.21 1.66 -8.56
CA GLY A 27 -2.04 3.10 -8.41
C GLY A 27 -0.61 3.60 -8.66
N PRO A 28 -0.39 4.90 -8.45
CA PRO A 28 0.85 5.55 -8.85
C PRO A 28 2.05 5.07 -8.04
N ASN A 29 3.23 5.27 -8.64
CA ASN A 29 4.51 4.99 -8.01
C ASN A 29 4.84 6.05 -6.94
N ILE A 30 4.70 5.71 -5.67
CA ILE A 30 5.04 6.65 -4.59
C ILE A 30 6.53 6.73 -4.30
N VAL A 31 7.35 5.87 -4.90
CA VAL A 31 8.81 5.82 -4.73
C VAL A 31 9.57 6.16 -6.02
N GLU A 32 8.87 6.77 -6.98
CA GLU A 32 9.45 7.22 -8.25
C GLU A 32 10.68 8.10 -8.03
N GLY A 33 11.76 7.79 -8.74
CA GLY A 33 13.04 8.49 -8.63
C GLY A 33 13.95 8.00 -7.50
N TYR A 34 13.51 7.04 -6.68
CA TYR A 34 14.33 6.45 -5.61
C TYR A 34 14.55 4.95 -5.76
N ILE A 35 13.49 4.20 -6.03
CA ILE A 35 13.51 2.74 -6.21
C ILE A 35 12.69 2.39 -7.44
N ASP A 36 13.19 1.46 -8.26
CA ASP A 36 12.42 0.90 -9.35
C ASP A 36 11.35 -0.06 -8.81
N ALA A 37 10.09 0.21 -9.12
CA ALA A 37 8.96 -0.55 -8.61
C ALA A 37 8.35 -1.38 -9.73
N ASP A 38 8.01 -2.64 -9.44
CA ASP A 38 7.18 -3.43 -10.35
C ASP A 38 5.73 -2.93 -10.27
N PHE A 39 5.01 -2.92 -11.40
CA PHE A 39 3.61 -2.47 -11.48
C PHE A 39 2.70 -3.59 -11.89
N ARG A 40 1.64 -3.81 -11.12
CA ARG A 40 0.61 -4.81 -11.42
C ARG A 40 -0.78 -4.29 -11.07
N SER A 41 -1.77 -4.78 -11.79
CA SER A 41 -3.15 -4.73 -11.37
C SER A 41 -3.42 -5.78 -10.29
N GLY A 42 -4.49 -5.60 -9.52
CA GLY A 42 -4.93 -6.57 -8.51
C GLY A 42 -5.16 -7.98 -9.06
N MET A 43 -5.60 -8.11 -10.31
CA MET A 43 -5.87 -9.38 -10.96
C MET A 43 -4.59 -10.19 -11.25
N GLU A 44 -3.48 -9.51 -11.51
CA GLU A 44 -2.20 -10.14 -11.84
C GLU A 44 -1.49 -10.73 -10.62
N LEU A 45 -1.88 -10.31 -9.41
CA LEU A 45 -1.25 -10.77 -8.17
C LEU A 45 -1.37 -12.28 -7.96
N GLN A 46 -2.40 -12.92 -8.50
CA GLN A 46 -2.62 -14.36 -8.35
C GLN A 46 -1.48 -15.19 -8.93
N GLN A 47 -0.81 -14.69 -9.96
CA GLN A 47 0.25 -15.39 -10.70
C GLN A 47 1.64 -15.17 -10.09
N LEU A 48 1.78 -14.20 -9.18
CA LEU A 48 3.07 -13.88 -8.56
C LEU A 48 3.47 -14.93 -7.53
N LYS A 49 4.78 -15.16 -7.43
CA LYS A 49 5.37 -16.08 -6.45
C LYS A 49 5.14 -15.57 -5.02
N LYS A 50 5.05 -16.51 -4.07
CA LYS A 50 4.95 -16.18 -2.64
C LYS A 50 6.26 -15.52 -2.18
N GLU A 51 6.18 -14.67 -1.17
CA GLU A 51 7.35 -14.14 -0.44
C GLU A 51 8.43 -13.49 -1.31
N THR A 52 8.00 -12.71 -2.29
CA THR A 52 8.86 -12.15 -3.34
C THR A 52 9.18 -10.68 -3.16
N TYR A 53 8.33 -9.89 -2.48
CA TYR A 53 8.52 -8.44 -2.39
C TYR A 53 8.71 -7.98 -0.96
N ASP A 54 9.66 -7.08 -0.77
CA ASP A 54 10.07 -6.54 0.53
C ASP A 54 9.10 -5.42 0.96
N ALA A 55 8.55 -4.67 -0.01
CA ALA A 55 7.45 -3.74 0.18
C ALA A 55 6.42 -3.79 -0.96
N ILE A 56 5.14 -3.73 -0.61
CA ILE A 56 4.02 -3.69 -1.56
C ILE A 56 3.15 -2.47 -1.24
N PHE A 57 2.94 -1.59 -2.21
CA PHE A 57 2.08 -0.41 -2.13
C PHE A 57 0.78 -0.66 -2.86
N ALA A 58 -0.30 -0.96 -2.13
CA ALA A 58 -1.60 -1.28 -2.71
C ALA A 58 -2.58 -0.11 -2.57
N TRP A 59 -3.02 0.42 -3.71
CA TRP A 59 -4.01 1.50 -3.78
C TRP A 59 -5.44 0.94 -3.85
N PHE A 60 -6.30 1.45 -2.97
CA PHE A 60 -7.70 1.02 -2.87
C PHE A 60 -8.65 2.16 -3.24
N THR A 61 -8.56 2.63 -4.48
CA THR A 61 -9.36 3.74 -5.03
C THR A 61 -10.69 3.30 -5.67
N ASP A 62 -10.79 2.02 -6.07
CA ASP A 62 -12.03 1.37 -6.48
C ASP A 62 -12.87 1.05 -5.22
N PRO A 63 -14.15 1.45 -5.14
CA PRO A 63 -15.02 1.15 -4.00
C PRO A 63 -15.45 -0.33 -3.89
N ASP A 64 -15.04 -1.19 -4.83
CA ASP A 64 -15.33 -2.63 -4.81
C ASP A 64 -14.61 -3.36 -3.64
N GLU A 65 -15.35 -3.67 -2.58
CA GLU A 65 -14.82 -4.34 -1.38
C GLU A 65 -14.32 -5.77 -1.64
N GLU A 66 -14.92 -6.51 -2.58
CA GLU A 66 -14.50 -7.89 -2.87
C GLU A 66 -13.18 -7.90 -3.63
N LYS A 67 -13.00 -7.02 -4.62
CA LYS A 67 -11.69 -6.83 -5.27
C LYS A 67 -10.64 -6.37 -4.27
N ALA A 68 -10.98 -5.45 -3.37
CA ALA A 68 -10.05 -4.96 -2.37
C ALA A 68 -9.59 -6.09 -1.43
N LYS A 69 -10.52 -6.95 -1.02
CA LYS A 69 -10.23 -8.14 -0.20
C LYS A 69 -9.30 -9.11 -0.93
N GLU A 70 -9.51 -9.39 -2.21
CA GLU A 70 -8.60 -10.22 -3.00
C GLU A 70 -7.19 -9.63 -3.05
N VAL A 71 -7.07 -8.32 -3.30
CA VAL A 71 -5.78 -7.62 -3.31
C VAL A 71 -5.06 -7.77 -1.97
N VAL A 72 -5.76 -7.58 -0.84
CA VAL A 72 -5.16 -7.74 0.49
C VAL A 72 -4.65 -9.17 0.71
N ILE A 73 -5.44 -10.19 0.36
CA ILE A 73 -5.06 -11.59 0.51
C ILE A 73 -3.82 -11.92 -0.31
N HIS A 74 -3.82 -11.53 -1.59
CA HIS A 74 -2.70 -11.82 -2.49
C HIS A 74 -1.45 -11.04 -2.11
N ALA A 75 -1.58 -9.75 -1.79
CA ALA A 75 -0.45 -8.93 -1.33
C ALA A 75 0.19 -9.52 -0.06
N SER A 76 -0.63 -9.96 0.91
CA SER A 76 -0.13 -10.59 2.14
C SER A 76 0.65 -11.89 1.87
N ARG A 77 0.19 -12.69 0.90
CA ARG A 77 0.87 -13.93 0.45
C ARG A 77 2.20 -13.63 -0.24
N ILE A 78 2.23 -12.58 -1.06
CA ILE A 78 3.37 -12.21 -1.92
C ILE A 78 4.44 -11.46 -1.14
N ALA A 79 4.08 -10.74 -0.07
CA ALA A 79 5.02 -10.09 0.82
C ALA A 79 6.01 -11.11 1.41
N ALA A 80 7.30 -10.78 1.33
CA ALA A 80 8.37 -11.53 1.96
C ALA A 80 8.16 -11.64 3.47
N SER A 81 8.75 -12.65 4.09
CA SER A 81 8.82 -12.75 5.55
C SER A 81 9.50 -11.49 6.12
N GLY A 82 8.88 -10.83 7.10
CA GLY A 82 9.30 -9.50 7.58
C GLY A 82 8.99 -8.33 6.63
N GLY A 83 8.54 -8.58 5.40
CA GLY A 83 8.16 -7.57 4.42
C GLY A 83 6.89 -6.80 4.79
N SER A 84 6.65 -5.69 4.07
CA SER A 84 5.54 -4.79 4.38
C SER A 84 4.54 -4.65 3.23
N VAL A 85 3.26 -4.55 3.59
CA VAL A 85 2.14 -4.18 2.71
C VAL A 85 1.61 -2.84 3.20
N TRP A 86 1.72 -1.83 2.36
CA TRP A 86 1.19 -0.50 2.59
C TRP A 86 -0.19 -0.38 1.96
N LEU A 87 -1.21 -0.28 2.80
CA LEU A 87 -2.58 -0.05 2.36
C LEU A 87 -2.77 1.45 2.15
N ILE A 88 -2.93 1.87 0.90
CA ILE A 88 -3.15 3.26 0.53
C ILE A 88 -4.65 3.47 0.30
N VAL A 89 -5.27 4.19 1.23
CA VAL A 89 -6.73 4.25 1.41
C VAL A 89 -7.18 5.70 1.52
N PRO A 90 -8.39 6.04 1.04
CA PRO A 90 -8.90 7.40 1.18
C PRO A 90 -9.21 7.74 2.64
N LYS A 91 -9.07 9.01 3.01
CA LYS A 91 -9.54 9.52 4.30
C LYS A 91 -11.07 9.53 4.29
N LYS A 92 -11.71 9.13 5.40
CA LYS A 92 -13.18 9.07 5.53
C LYS A 92 -13.86 10.38 5.11
N ASN A 93 -13.38 11.51 5.62
CA ASN A 93 -13.90 12.83 5.27
C ASN A 93 -13.70 13.19 3.78
N SER A 94 -12.70 12.64 3.11
CA SER A 94 -12.49 12.85 1.68
C SER A 94 -13.49 12.05 0.84
N VAL A 95 -13.92 10.88 1.30
CA VAL A 95 -15.01 10.11 0.67
C VAL A 95 -16.36 10.80 0.89
N GLU A 96 -16.67 11.21 2.12
CA GLU A 96 -17.93 11.90 2.46
C GLU A 96 -18.13 13.20 1.67
N ASN A 97 -17.03 13.91 1.37
CA ASN A 97 -17.04 15.14 0.58
C ASN A 97 -16.75 14.94 -0.91
N HIS A 98 -16.80 13.70 -1.42
CA HIS A 98 -16.59 13.36 -2.84
C HIS A 98 -15.24 13.86 -3.41
N LYS A 99 -14.21 13.95 -2.57
CA LYS A 99 -12.82 14.30 -2.95
C LYS A 99 -11.94 13.08 -3.23
N ALA A 100 -12.35 11.90 -2.79
CA ALA A 100 -11.70 10.63 -3.09
C ALA A 100 -12.75 9.51 -3.12
N THR A 101 -12.43 8.42 -3.82
CA THR A 101 -13.22 7.18 -3.82
C THR A 101 -12.36 6.04 -3.32
N GLY A 102 -13.00 4.94 -2.90
CA GLY A 102 -12.30 3.73 -2.52
C GLY A 102 -12.80 3.08 -1.24
N VAL A 103 -12.14 1.99 -0.87
CA VAL A 103 -12.44 1.22 0.35
C VAL A 103 -11.68 1.81 1.54
N LEU A 104 -12.39 2.06 2.64
CA LEU A 104 -11.84 2.69 3.84
C LEU A 104 -11.00 1.72 4.69
N SER A 105 -10.13 2.28 5.53
CA SER A 105 -9.21 1.54 6.39
C SER A 105 -9.90 0.61 7.40
N ASP A 106 -11.10 0.97 7.87
CA ASP A 106 -11.89 0.19 8.81
C ASP A 106 -12.36 -1.16 8.24
N ARG A 107 -12.48 -1.25 6.91
CA ARG A 107 -12.73 -2.51 6.18
C ARG A 107 -11.46 -3.30 5.95
N LEU A 108 -10.37 -2.65 5.54
CA LEU A 108 -9.16 -3.34 5.08
C LEU A 108 -8.22 -3.80 6.20
N ILE A 109 -8.07 -3.02 7.28
CA ILE A 109 -7.16 -3.39 8.38
C ILE A 109 -7.54 -4.73 9.02
N PRO A 110 -8.83 -5.01 9.35
CA PRO A 110 -9.22 -6.32 9.87
C PRO A 110 -8.91 -7.47 8.92
N LEU A 111 -9.07 -7.27 7.61
CA LEU A 111 -8.74 -8.27 6.59
C LEU A 111 -7.24 -8.54 6.55
N ALA A 112 -6.42 -7.49 6.50
CA ALA A 112 -4.96 -7.61 6.52
C ALA A 112 -4.45 -8.32 7.79
N LYS A 113 -5.06 -8.03 8.95
CA LYS A 113 -4.77 -8.74 10.20
C LYS A 113 -5.10 -10.23 10.13
N LYS A 114 -6.28 -10.59 9.58
CA LYS A 114 -6.65 -11.99 9.35
C LYS A 114 -5.70 -12.70 8.38
N SER A 115 -5.08 -11.96 7.45
CA SER A 115 -4.07 -12.46 6.52
C SER A 115 -2.64 -12.51 7.11
N GLY A 116 -2.48 -12.30 8.42
CA GLY A 116 -1.20 -12.45 9.11
C GLY A 116 -0.32 -11.19 9.12
N LEU A 117 -0.88 -10.02 8.79
CA LEU A 117 -0.16 -8.75 8.82
C LEU A 117 -0.47 -7.96 10.09
N ASN A 118 0.54 -7.29 10.65
CA ASN A 118 0.39 -6.43 11.82
C ASN A 118 0.59 -4.95 11.47
N GLN A 119 -0.32 -4.10 11.91
CA GLN A 119 -0.21 -2.66 11.69
C GLN A 119 0.98 -2.09 12.48
N LYS A 120 1.82 -1.30 11.82
CA LYS A 120 3.02 -0.69 12.42
C LYS A 120 2.98 0.83 12.42
N LYS A 121 2.52 1.43 11.32
CA LYS A 121 2.63 2.88 11.11
C LYS A 121 1.52 3.37 10.18
N THR A 122 1.08 4.61 10.37
CA THR A 122 0.21 5.31 9.43
C THR A 122 0.86 6.62 9.02
N LEU A 123 0.86 6.91 7.72
CA LEU A 123 1.36 8.13 7.12
C LEU A 123 0.24 8.84 6.37
N GLY A 124 0.24 10.17 6.37
CA GLY A 124 -0.58 10.94 5.45
C GLY A 124 0.06 10.94 4.06
N VAL A 125 -0.74 10.67 3.02
CA VAL A 125 -0.34 10.79 1.62
C VAL A 125 -1.19 11.88 0.99
N GLY A 126 -0.61 13.08 0.88
CA GLY A 126 -1.32 14.26 0.43
C GLY A 126 -2.58 14.60 1.27
N PRO A 127 -3.49 15.41 0.72
CA PRO A 127 -4.68 15.85 1.45
C PRO A 127 -5.72 14.73 1.64
N HIS A 128 -5.76 13.72 0.76
CA HIS A 128 -6.91 12.82 0.63
C HIS A 128 -6.68 11.36 1.03
N TYR A 129 -5.44 10.93 1.26
CA TYR A 129 -5.13 9.52 1.50
C TYR A 129 -4.29 9.29 2.76
N TYR A 130 -4.37 8.07 3.29
CA TYR A 130 -3.44 7.51 4.25
C TYR A 130 -2.69 6.34 3.61
N ALA A 131 -1.41 6.18 3.95
CA ALA A 131 -0.65 4.96 3.72
C ALA A 131 -0.43 4.26 5.07
N ILE A 132 -0.95 3.05 5.21
CA ILE A 132 -0.94 2.28 6.45
C ILE A 132 0.01 1.09 6.28
N LYS A 133 1.15 1.12 6.97
CA LYS A 133 2.15 0.03 6.97
C LYS A 133 1.61 -1.15 7.77
N MET A 134 1.40 -2.26 7.08
CA MET A 134 1.09 -3.57 7.63
C MET A 134 2.30 -4.48 7.41
N GLN A 135 2.85 -5.10 8.44
CA GLN A 135 4.08 -5.91 8.33
C GLN A 135 3.78 -7.37 8.55
N LYS A 136 4.30 -8.23 7.68
CA LYS A 136 4.19 -9.68 7.80
C LYS A 136 5.10 -10.18 8.90
N HIS A 137 4.61 -11.07 9.75
CA HIS A 137 5.46 -11.70 10.75
C HIS A 137 6.49 -12.62 10.12
N GLY A 138 7.69 -12.59 10.71
CA GLY A 138 8.83 -13.44 10.41
C GLY A 138 8.57 -14.88 10.79
#